data_AF-A0AAJ6HXH7-F1
#
_entry.id   AF-A0AAJ6HXH7-F1
#
_cell.length_a   1.000
_cell.length_b   1.000
_cell.length_c   1.000
_cell.angle_alpha   90.00
_cell.angle_beta   90.00
_cell.angle_gamma   90.00
#
_symmetry.space_group_name_H-M   'P 1'
#
loop_
_entity.id
_entity.type
_entity.pdbx_description
1 polymer ?
#
loop_
_entity_poly.entity_id
_entity_poly.type
_entity_poly.pdbx_seq_one_letter_code
_entity_poly.pdbx_strand_id
1 'polypeptide(L)'
;MLLDPDAESGVAYELCQVVGRAILPFRSSDAADQRFGTAFFFQAADDPVGESLLTAADLVGAAGGELSLRASVSEPAGVAPDAITVAEITPGWARFPGDGVAVLPTAGLHRYAGDGSWRWRVQPVPAGIAAGPEVVERSTAAAGSAFVLAHGVRADGSRPLEVAIERVVRDGDTVQITQELPQGYVGAPVFTVHPDATGEVSLYCLGLVLPGVDGHPVATFDRIRAVLPAVRGDA
;
A
#
# COMPACT_ATOMS: atom_id res chain seq x y z
N MET A 1 -19.44 3.26 -6.63
CA MET A 1 -20.02 2.92 -7.95
C MET A 1 -19.63 1.50 -8.28
N LEU A 2 -20.53 0.70 -8.85
CA LEU A 2 -20.18 -0.62 -9.39
C LEU A 2 -19.86 -0.46 -10.87
N LEU A 3 -18.72 -1.00 -11.28
CA LEU A 3 -18.35 -1.12 -12.68
C LEU A 3 -18.87 -2.46 -13.24
N ASP A 4 -19.05 -2.52 -14.56
CA ASP A 4 -19.22 -3.80 -15.24
C ASP A 4 -17.89 -4.58 -15.29
N PRO A 5 -17.92 -5.91 -15.49
CA PRO A 5 -16.72 -6.75 -15.43
C PRO A 5 -15.60 -6.40 -16.43
N ASP A 6 -15.97 -5.88 -17.61
CA ASP A 6 -14.99 -5.51 -18.63
C ASP A 6 -14.25 -4.22 -18.21
N ALA A 7 -14.99 -3.24 -17.69
CA ALA A 7 -14.42 -2.04 -17.10
C ALA A 7 -13.55 -2.35 -15.87
N GLU A 8 -13.98 -3.26 -14.99
CA GLU A 8 -13.18 -3.71 -13.84
C GLU A 8 -11.84 -4.34 -14.29
N SER A 9 -11.88 -5.19 -15.32
CA SER A 9 -10.69 -5.84 -15.86
C SER A 9 -9.72 -4.82 -16.50
N GLY A 10 -10.26 -3.83 -17.21
CA GLY A 10 -9.47 -2.73 -17.79
C GLY A 10 -8.74 -1.92 -16.72
N VAL A 11 -9.44 -1.52 -15.65
CA VAL A 11 -8.84 -0.78 -14.53
C VAL A 11 -7.76 -1.60 -13.83
N ALA A 12 -8.01 -2.89 -13.57
CA ALA A 12 -7.04 -3.77 -12.93
C ALA A 12 -5.75 -3.92 -13.76
N TYR A 13 -5.88 -4.01 -15.09
CA TYR A 13 -4.74 -4.07 -15.99
C TYR A 13 -3.91 -2.78 -15.96
N GLU A 14 -4.57 -1.62 -16.07
CA GLU A 14 -3.89 -0.31 -16.03
C GLU A 14 -3.21 -0.05 -14.68
N LEU A 15 -3.86 -0.41 -13.57
CA LEU A 15 -3.26 -0.35 -12.23
C LEU A 15 -1.93 -1.11 -12.16
N CYS A 16 -1.88 -2.33 -12.68
CA CYS A 16 -0.65 -3.11 -12.72
C CYS A 16 0.47 -2.40 -13.50
N GLN A 17 0.15 -1.68 -14.58
CA GLN A 17 1.14 -0.97 -15.39
C GLN A 17 1.66 0.31 -14.71
N VAL A 18 0.75 1.08 -14.08
CA VAL A 18 1.07 2.42 -13.56
C VAL A 18 1.64 2.37 -12.14
N VAL A 19 1.09 1.52 -11.28
CA VAL A 19 1.45 1.43 -9.85
C VAL A 19 1.95 0.03 -9.45
N GLY A 20 2.17 -0.88 -10.41
CA GLY A 20 2.73 -2.20 -10.11
C GLY A 20 4.12 -2.18 -9.47
N ARG A 21 4.89 -1.09 -9.67
CA ARG A 21 6.18 -0.82 -9.00
C ARG A 21 6.06 0.07 -7.76
N ALA A 22 4.83 0.39 -7.33
CA ALA A 22 4.57 1.12 -6.10
C ALA A 22 4.65 0.21 -4.87
N ILE A 23 4.55 -1.10 -5.03
CA ILE A 23 4.37 -2.03 -3.91
C ILE A 23 5.57 -2.96 -3.71
N LEU A 24 5.79 -3.40 -2.47
CA LEU A 24 6.78 -4.38 -2.07
C LEU A 24 6.12 -5.47 -1.21
N PRO A 25 6.47 -6.77 -1.41
CA PRO A 25 6.13 -7.80 -0.44
C PRO A 25 6.80 -7.49 0.90
N PHE A 26 6.02 -7.51 1.96
CA PHE A 26 6.50 -7.40 3.33
C PHE A 26 6.30 -8.73 4.05
N ARG A 27 7.21 -9.04 4.97
CA ARG A 27 7.14 -10.19 5.87
C ARG A 27 7.55 -9.75 7.28
N SER A 28 6.77 -10.09 8.30
CA SER A 28 7.17 -9.85 9.70
C SER A 28 8.35 -10.75 10.08
N SER A 29 9.22 -10.25 10.97
CA SER A 29 10.38 -11.01 11.46
C SER A 29 10.04 -12.00 12.60
N ASP A 30 8.79 -12.05 13.06
CA ASP A 30 8.37 -13.00 14.10
C ASP A 30 8.25 -14.41 13.50
N ALA A 31 9.14 -15.32 13.90
CA ALA A 31 9.13 -16.70 13.41
C ALA A 31 7.99 -17.56 13.98
N ALA A 32 7.45 -17.19 15.15
CA ALA A 32 6.33 -17.90 15.75
C ALA A 32 4.98 -17.44 15.19
N ASP A 33 4.92 -16.20 14.70
CA ASP A 33 3.74 -15.58 14.09
C ASP A 33 4.12 -14.83 12.81
N GLN A 34 4.62 -15.58 11.83
CA GLN A 34 5.07 -15.02 10.57
C GLN A 34 3.87 -14.55 9.74
N ARG A 35 3.80 -13.24 9.52
CA ARG A 35 2.74 -12.57 8.78
C ARG A 35 3.30 -12.07 7.46
N PHE A 36 2.51 -12.23 6.41
CA PHE A 36 2.82 -11.75 5.07
C PHE A 36 1.87 -10.62 4.72
N GLY A 37 2.41 -9.53 4.19
CA GLY A 37 1.64 -8.38 3.78
C GLY A 37 2.29 -7.66 2.63
N THR A 38 1.77 -6.47 2.34
CA THR A 38 2.25 -5.59 1.30
C THR A 38 2.57 -4.23 1.92
N ALA A 39 3.64 -3.60 1.45
CA ALA A 39 3.94 -2.20 1.71
C ALA A 39 3.93 -1.43 0.39
N PHE A 40 3.63 -0.14 0.40
CA PHE A 40 3.61 0.65 -0.83
C PHE A 40 4.18 2.06 -0.64
N PHE A 41 4.82 2.56 -1.70
CA PHE A 41 5.37 3.90 -1.77
C PHE A 41 4.25 4.91 -2.00
N PHE A 42 4.22 5.95 -1.19
CA PHE A 42 3.34 7.10 -1.30
C PHE A 42 4.17 8.38 -1.40
N GLN A 43 3.85 9.22 -2.37
CA GLN A 43 4.51 10.49 -2.62
C GLN A 43 3.57 11.64 -2.23
N ALA A 44 3.82 12.24 -1.06
CA ALA A 44 2.92 13.25 -0.49
C ALA A 44 3.09 14.66 -1.07
N ALA A 45 4.24 14.94 -1.67
CA ALA A 45 4.59 16.21 -2.32
C ALA A 45 5.50 15.90 -3.51
N ASP A 46 5.76 16.85 -4.42
CA ASP A 46 6.60 16.56 -5.60
C ASP A 46 8.12 16.38 -5.28
N ASP A 47 8.53 16.57 -4.02
CA ASP A 47 9.90 16.39 -3.54
C ASP A 47 10.11 14.98 -2.92
N PRO A 48 11.17 14.23 -3.27
CA PRO A 48 11.51 12.94 -2.65
C PRO A 48 11.57 12.93 -1.11
N VAL A 49 11.78 14.07 -0.44
CA VAL A 49 11.67 14.18 1.03
C VAL A 49 10.24 13.87 1.54
N GLY A 50 9.24 14.00 0.67
CA GLY A 50 7.84 13.65 0.93
C GLY A 50 7.45 12.20 0.63
N GLU A 51 8.39 11.36 0.19
CA GLU A 51 8.15 9.93 -0.07
C GLU A 51 8.11 9.13 1.24
N SER A 52 7.17 8.21 1.35
CA SER A 52 7.08 7.29 2.49
C SER A 52 6.63 5.92 2.02
N LEU A 53 7.12 4.88 2.69
CA LEU A 53 6.58 3.54 2.54
C LEU A 53 5.49 3.33 3.61
N LEU A 54 4.33 2.84 3.20
CA LEU A 54 3.15 2.65 4.05
C LEU A 54 2.80 1.17 4.13
N THR A 55 2.34 0.74 5.30
CA THR A 55 1.77 -0.60 5.51
C THR A 55 0.85 -0.62 6.73
N ALA A 56 0.22 -1.75 7.04
CA ALA A 56 -0.59 -1.91 8.24
C ALA A 56 0.30 -1.98 9.50
N ALA A 57 -0.07 -1.24 10.55
CA ALA A 57 0.68 -1.17 11.81
C ALA A 57 0.85 -2.55 12.49
N ASP A 58 -0.09 -3.46 12.28
CA ASP A 58 -0.11 -4.83 12.78
C ASP A 58 0.93 -5.74 12.12
N LEU A 59 1.43 -5.39 10.93
CA LEU A 59 2.49 -6.13 10.28
C LEU A 59 3.86 -5.80 10.87
N VAL A 60 4.04 -4.57 11.35
CA VAL A 60 5.33 -4.09 11.89
C VAL A 60 5.43 -4.44 13.37
N GLY A 61 6.11 -5.54 13.68
CA GLY A 61 6.40 -5.96 15.06
C GLY A 61 7.65 -5.29 15.64
N ALA A 62 7.93 -5.54 16.93
CA ALA A 62 9.15 -5.05 17.60
C ALA A 62 10.43 -5.65 17.00
N ALA A 63 10.36 -6.86 16.46
CA ALA A 63 11.46 -7.52 15.75
C ALA A 63 11.69 -6.97 14.32
N GLY A 64 10.85 -6.04 13.84
CA GLY A 64 10.90 -5.54 12.48
C GLY A 64 10.29 -6.49 11.45
N GLY A 65 10.91 -6.53 10.28
CA GLY A 65 10.44 -7.26 9.11
C GLY A 65 11.44 -7.21 7.96
N GLU A 66 11.03 -7.78 6.84
CA GLU A 66 11.77 -7.77 5.59
C GLU A 66 10.92 -7.22 4.45
N LEU A 67 11.55 -6.43 3.58
CA LEU A 67 11.00 -5.97 2.31
C LEU A 67 11.65 -6.77 1.19
N SER A 68 10.91 -7.64 0.52
CA SER A 68 11.44 -8.38 -0.62
C SER A 68 11.55 -7.46 -1.84
N LEU A 69 12.66 -7.56 -2.57
CA LEU A 69 12.91 -6.78 -3.78
C LEU A 69 12.63 -7.64 -5.01
N ARG A 70 11.83 -7.08 -5.92
CA ARG A 70 11.65 -7.64 -7.27
C ARG A 70 12.67 -7.00 -8.19
N ALA A 71 13.17 -7.74 -9.18
CA ALA A 71 14.10 -7.19 -10.17
C ALA A 71 13.58 -5.92 -10.88
N SER A 72 12.26 -5.75 -10.97
CA SER A 72 11.63 -4.58 -11.59
C SER A 72 11.71 -3.30 -10.76
N VAL A 73 12.00 -3.35 -9.46
CA VAL A 73 12.02 -2.19 -8.56
C VAL A 73 13.43 -1.69 -8.23
N SER A 74 14.46 -2.28 -8.82
CA SER A 74 15.86 -1.93 -8.59
C SER A 74 16.63 -1.78 -9.91
N GLU A 75 17.67 -0.96 -9.92
CA GLU A 75 18.60 -0.83 -11.04
C GLU A 75 20.04 -0.60 -10.53
N PRO A 76 21.07 -1.24 -11.10
CA PRO A 76 21.02 -2.23 -12.19
C PRO A 76 20.40 -3.57 -11.77
N ALA A 77 19.88 -4.32 -12.75
CA ALA A 77 19.31 -5.64 -12.49
C ALA A 77 20.38 -6.60 -11.94
N GLY A 78 20.02 -7.34 -10.88
CA GLY A 78 20.91 -8.33 -10.24
C GLY A 78 21.95 -7.77 -9.27
N VAL A 79 21.95 -6.46 -9.01
CA VAL A 79 22.87 -5.82 -8.04
C VAL A 79 22.23 -5.70 -6.65
N ALA A 80 20.93 -5.37 -6.60
CA ALA A 80 20.20 -5.28 -5.35
C ALA A 80 20.06 -6.65 -4.67
N PRO A 81 20.01 -6.72 -3.32
CA PRO A 81 19.73 -7.96 -2.60
C PRO A 81 18.28 -8.43 -2.87
N ASP A 82 17.99 -9.70 -2.62
CA ASP A 82 16.62 -10.23 -2.76
C ASP A 82 15.64 -9.66 -1.72
N ALA A 83 16.16 -9.18 -0.59
CA ALA A 83 15.37 -8.55 0.46
C ALA A 83 16.21 -7.55 1.28
N ILE A 84 15.52 -6.59 1.90
CA ILE A 84 16.09 -5.64 2.86
C ILE A 84 15.52 -5.94 4.23
N THR A 85 16.40 -6.10 5.23
CA THR A 85 15.98 -6.19 6.63
C THR A 85 15.70 -4.78 7.14
N VAL A 86 14.47 -4.49 7.59
CA VAL A 86 14.09 -3.11 7.95
C VAL A 86 14.82 -2.59 9.20
N ALA A 87 15.45 -3.48 9.98
CA ALA A 87 16.32 -3.10 11.10
C ALA A 87 17.59 -2.36 10.65
N GLU A 88 17.99 -2.50 9.38
CA GLU A 88 19.15 -1.82 8.79
C GLU A 88 18.80 -0.38 8.33
N ILE A 89 17.52 0.00 8.38
CA ILE A 89 17.02 1.26 7.84
C ILE A 89 16.79 2.26 8.97
N THR A 90 17.42 3.43 8.86
CA THR A 90 17.29 4.54 9.82
C THR A 90 16.88 5.84 9.12
N PRO A 91 15.81 6.52 9.58
CA PRO A 91 14.89 6.09 10.62
C PRO A 91 14.08 4.85 10.19
N GLY A 92 13.73 3.99 11.17
CA GLY A 92 12.90 2.81 10.94
C GLY A 92 11.40 3.15 10.90
N TRP A 93 10.55 2.12 10.96
CA TRP A 93 9.10 2.29 10.96
C TRP A 93 8.59 3.08 12.18
N ALA A 94 7.84 4.15 11.93
CA ALA A 94 6.96 4.76 12.92
C ALA A 94 5.59 4.07 12.86
N ARG A 95 5.07 3.64 14.02
CA ARG A 95 3.79 2.94 14.13
C ARG A 95 2.73 3.85 14.72
N PHE A 96 1.54 3.83 14.13
CA PHE A 96 0.35 4.54 14.58
C PHE A 96 -0.81 3.53 14.72
N PRO A 97 -0.81 2.69 15.78
CA PRO A 97 -1.81 1.63 15.92
C PRO A 97 -3.26 2.14 16.00
N GLY A 98 -3.47 3.35 16.56
CA GLY A 98 -4.79 3.99 16.61
C GLY A 98 -5.37 4.30 15.23
N ASP A 99 -4.52 4.52 14.24
CA ASP A 99 -4.88 4.77 12.84
C ASP A 99 -4.73 3.52 11.97
N GLY A 100 -4.16 2.43 12.50
CA GLY A 100 -3.87 1.18 11.79
C GLY A 100 -2.67 1.28 10.83
N VAL A 101 -1.91 2.37 10.85
CA VAL A 101 -0.88 2.67 9.83
C VAL A 101 0.53 2.58 10.41
N ALA A 102 1.45 2.03 9.63
CA ALA A 102 2.88 2.15 9.83
C ALA A 102 3.49 2.94 8.67
N VAL A 103 4.43 3.83 8.99
CA VAL A 103 5.10 4.74 8.04
C VAL A 103 6.61 4.58 8.17
N LEU A 104 7.29 4.39 7.04
CA LEU A 104 8.75 4.37 6.96
C LEU A 104 9.22 5.48 6.01
N PRO A 105 9.94 6.50 6.49
CA PRO A 105 10.61 7.47 5.63
C PRO A 105 11.62 6.77 4.72
N THR A 106 11.58 7.07 3.42
CA THR A 106 12.39 6.32 2.45
C THR A 106 13.82 6.84 2.30
N ALA A 107 14.19 7.96 2.93
CA ALA A 107 15.56 8.49 2.88
C ALA A 107 16.60 7.45 3.31
N GLY A 108 16.29 6.64 4.33
CA GLY A 108 17.14 5.52 4.74
C GLY A 108 17.22 4.40 3.69
N LEU A 109 16.11 4.09 3.00
CA LEU A 109 16.07 3.11 1.91
C LEU A 109 16.90 3.56 0.70
N HIS A 110 16.83 4.85 0.34
CA HIS A 110 17.61 5.41 -0.76
C HIS A 110 19.11 5.43 -0.44
N ARG A 111 19.48 5.78 0.80
CA ARG A 111 20.87 5.69 1.27
C ARG A 111 21.38 4.25 1.21
N TYR A 112 20.62 3.30 1.74
CA TYR A 112 20.96 1.88 1.70
C TYR A 112 21.20 1.37 0.28
N ALA A 113 20.34 1.76 -0.67
CA ALA A 113 20.51 1.43 -2.07
C ALA A 113 21.80 2.03 -2.66
N GLY A 114 22.06 3.31 -2.38
CA GLY A 114 23.27 4.02 -2.82
C GLY A 114 24.56 3.38 -2.32
N ASP A 115 24.61 3.02 -1.04
CA ASP A 115 25.76 2.31 -0.43
C ASP A 115 25.95 0.92 -1.08
N GLY A 116 24.85 0.27 -1.48
CA GLY A 116 24.84 -0.97 -2.24
C GLY A 116 25.13 -0.81 -3.75
N SER A 117 25.40 0.39 -4.25
CA SER A 117 25.61 0.68 -5.68
C SER A 117 24.43 0.33 -6.59
N TRP A 118 23.20 0.46 -6.08
CA TRP A 118 21.96 0.35 -6.85
C TRP A 118 20.98 1.49 -6.51
N ARG A 119 19.89 1.60 -7.26
CA ARG A 119 18.86 2.62 -7.06
C ARG A 119 17.47 2.02 -7.18
N TRP A 120 16.51 2.65 -6.50
CA TRP A 120 15.10 2.31 -6.61
C TRP A 120 14.54 2.72 -7.98
N ARG A 121 13.72 1.85 -8.56
CA ARG A 121 12.95 2.08 -9.79
C ARG A 121 11.45 1.97 -9.51
N VAL A 122 10.99 2.70 -8.50
CA VAL A 122 9.63 2.65 -7.98
C VAL A 122 8.71 3.63 -8.72
N GLN A 123 7.40 3.41 -8.60
CA GLN A 123 6.36 4.33 -9.07
C GLN A 123 5.42 4.60 -7.90
N PRO A 124 5.75 5.54 -7.00
CA PRO A 124 4.93 5.81 -5.84
C PRO A 124 3.50 6.20 -6.22
N VAL A 125 2.53 5.90 -5.36
CA VAL A 125 1.19 6.46 -5.44
C VAL A 125 1.29 7.98 -5.23
N PRO A 126 0.92 8.82 -6.21
CA PRO A 126 1.04 10.26 -6.06
C PRO A 126 -0.09 10.86 -5.22
N ALA A 127 0.19 11.97 -4.54
CA ALA A 127 -0.80 12.72 -3.76
C ALA A 127 -2.06 13.09 -4.55
N GLY A 128 -1.94 13.32 -5.87
CA GLY A 128 -3.04 13.68 -6.75
C GLY A 128 -4.11 12.59 -6.92
N ILE A 129 -3.78 11.31 -6.67
CA ILE A 129 -4.76 10.21 -6.68
C ILE A 129 -5.08 9.70 -5.28
N ALA A 130 -4.40 10.18 -4.23
CA ALA A 130 -4.76 9.81 -2.87
C ALA A 130 -6.11 10.45 -2.50
N ALA A 131 -7.06 9.63 -2.07
CA ALA A 131 -8.43 10.05 -1.77
C ALA A 131 -8.46 11.18 -0.74
N GLY A 132 -9.09 12.30 -1.10
CA GLY A 132 -9.45 13.36 -0.15
C GLY A 132 -10.69 13.00 0.66
N PRO A 133 -11.00 13.78 1.71
CA PRO A 133 -12.20 13.58 2.53
C PRO A 133 -13.48 13.47 1.68
N GLU A 134 -13.60 14.29 0.63
CA GLU A 134 -14.73 14.28 -0.29
C GLU A 134 -14.87 12.97 -1.08
N VAL A 135 -13.77 12.30 -1.41
CA VAL A 135 -13.79 10.98 -2.06
C VAL A 135 -14.21 9.90 -1.06
N VAL A 136 -13.68 9.97 0.16
CA VAL A 136 -14.02 9.04 1.25
C VAL A 136 -15.49 9.17 1.66
N GLU A 137 -16.02 10.39 1.71
CA GLU A 137 -17.44 10.68 1.95
C GLU A 137 -18.36 10.18 0.83
N ARG A 138 -17.90 10.19 -0.43
CA ARG A 138 -18.64 9.57 -1.55
C ARG A 138 -18.71 8.05 -1.46
N SER A 139 -17.96 7.41 -0.56
CA SER A 139 -18.15 5.99 -0.27
C SER A 139 -19.46 5.81 0.50
N THR A 140 -20.44 5.15 -0.13
CA THR A 140 -21.77 4.97 0.43
C THR A 140 -21.93 3.62 1.14
N ALA A 141 -23.04 3.43 1.84
CA ALA A 141 -23.47 2.11 2.29
C ALA A 141 -23.74 1.12 1.13
N ALA A 142 -24.06 1.63 -0.07
CA ALA A 142 -24.11 0.80 -1.26
C ALA A 142 -22.69 0.46 -1.72
N ALA A 143 -22.47 -0.82 -2.05
CA ALA A 143 -21.17 -1.34 -2.46
C ALA A 143 -20.59 -0.60 -3.68
N GLY A 144 -19.30 -0.25 -3.59
CA GLY A 144 -18.48 0.22 -4.70
C GLY A 144 -17.46 -0.83 -5.13
N SER A 145 -17.05 -0.81 -6.40
CA SER A 145 -15.91 -1.61 -6.87
C SER A 145 -14.62 -1.10 -6.23
N ALA A 146 -13.83 -2.01 -5.68
CA ALA A 146 -12.52 -1.74 -5.10
C ALA A 146 -11.46 -2.63 -5.74
N PHE A 147 -10.26 -2.10 -5.92
CA PHE A 147 -9.13 -2.80 -6.52
C PHE A 147 -8.00 -2.83 -5.50
N VAL A 148 -7.62 -4.02 -5.04
CA VAL A 148 -6.55 -4.19 -4.08
C VAL A 148 -5.32 -4.72 -4.79
N LEU A 149 -4.27 -3.91 -4.87
CA LEU A 149 -3.02 -4.28 -5.54
C LEU A 149 -2.02 -4.82 -4.53
N ALA A 150 -1.73 -6.10 -4.57
CA ALA A 150 -0.98 -6.78 -3.52
C ALA A 150 0.04 -7.78 -4.04
N HIS A 151 0.83 -8.29 -3.10
CA HIS A 151 1.63 -9.48 -3.27
C HIS A 151 1.03 -10.66 -2.53
N GLY A 152 0.20 -11.44 -3.24
CA GLY A 152 -0.38 -12.67 -2.72
C GLY A 152 0.69 -13.68 -2.29
N VAL A 153 0.28 -14.70 -1.52
CA VAL A 153 1.14 -15.83 -1.13
C VAL A 153 0.63 -17.09 -1.81
N ARG A 154 1.45 -17.68 -2.67
CA ARG A 154 1.16 -18.97 -3.30
C ARG A 154 1.65 -20.13 -2.45
N ALA A 155 1.14 -21.34 -2.74
CA ALA A 155 1.52 -22.56 -2.04
C ALA A 155 3.02 -22.91 -2.16
N ASP A 156 3.69 -22.46 -3.21
CA ASP A 156 5.14 -22.59 -3.42
C ASP A 156 5.95 -21.51 -2.68
N GLY A 157 5.29 -20.64 -1.92
CA GLY A 157 5.89 -19.50 -1.21
C GLY A 157 6.16 -18.28 -2.09
N SER A 158 5.88 -18.34 -3.40
CA SER A 158 6.08 -17.21 -4.30
C SER A 158 5.12 -16.06 -4.00
N ARG A 159 5.57 -14.83 -4.31
CA ARG A 159 4.87 -13.57 -4.03
C ARG A 159 4.55 -12.80 -5.32
N PRO A 160 3.65 -13.32 -6.19
CA PRO A 160 3.27 -12.67 -7.45
C PRO A 160 2.64 -11.29 -7.23
N LEU A 161 2.67 -10.42 -8.24
CA LEU A 161 1.84 -9.21 -8.27
C LEU A 161 0.41 -9.61 -8.66
N GLU A 162 -0.57 -9.22 -7.86
CA GLU A 162 -1.98 -9.58 -8.05
C GLU A 162 -2.90 -8.38 -7.81
N VAL A 163 -4.07 -8.38 -8.44
CA VAL A 163 -5.16 -7.43 -8.18
C VAL A 163 -6.40 -8.23 -7.79
N ALA A 164 -6.93 -7.98 -6.60
CA ALA A 164 -8.27 -8.44 -6.25
C ALA A 164 -9.29 -7.35 -6.58
N ILE A 165 -10.41 -7.75 -7.18
CA ILE A 165 -11.53 -6.86 -7.52
C ILE A 165 -12.65 -7.17 -6.54
N GLU A 166 -12.81 -6.30 -5.56
CA GLU A 166 -13.67 -6.51 -4.40
C GLU A 166 -14.76 -5.46 -4.29
N ARG A 167 -15.57 -5.60 -3.24
CA ARG A 167 -16.61 -4.63 -2.88
C ARG A 167 -16.24 -3.94 -1.59
N VAL A 168 -16.22 -2.60 -1.66
CA VAL A 168 -16.06 -1.72 -0.51
C VAL A 168 -17.41 -1.13 -0.11
N VAL A 169 -17.67 -1.08 1.18
CA VAL A 169 -18.82 -0.40 1.78
C VAL A 169 -18.36 0.56 2.86
N ARG A 170 -19.14 1.61 3.08
CA ARG A 170 -19.01 2.44 4.27
C ARG A 170 -20.03 2.01 5.31
N ASP A 171 -19.54 1.63 6.49
CA ASP A 171 -20.33 1.31 7.68
C ASP A 171 -20.00 2.32 8.79
N GLY A 172 -20.90 3.29 8.98
CA GLY A 172 -20.65 4.47 9.82
C GLY A 172 -19.42 5.27 9.38
N ASP A 173 -18.43 5.34 10.27
CA ASP A 173 -17.15 6.05 10.05
C ASP A 173 -16.04 5.13 9.53
N THR A 174 -16.37 3.86 9.25
CA THR A 174 -15.42 2.86 8.77
C THR A 174 -15.71 2.50 7.33
N VAL A 175 -14.65 2.42 6.54
CA VAL A 175 -14.68 1.86 5.20
C VAL A 175 -14.14 0.44 5.30
N GLN A 176 -14.82 -0.53 4.69
CA GLN A 176 -14.41 -1.93 4.73
C GLN A 176 -14.62 -2.64 3.40
N ILE A 177 -13.69 -3.55 3.10
CA ILE A 177 -13.83 -4.58 2.09
C ILE A 177 -14.64 -5.71 2.72
N THR A 178 -15.72 -6.11 2.06
CA THR A 178 -16.73 -7.03 2.62
C THR A 178 -16.38 -8.51 2.52
N GLN A 179 -15.32 -8.85 1.79
CA GLN A 179 -14.87 -10.21 1.58
C GLN A 179 -13.50 -10.41 2.24
N GLU A 180 -13.22 -11.66 2.60
CA GLU A 180 -11.89 -12.10 2.99
C GLU A 180 -10.91 -11.95 1.84
N LEU A 181 -9.74 -11.41 2.13
CA LEU A 181 -8.66 -11.26 1.15
C LEU A 181 -7.62 -12.36 1.33
N PRO A 182 -6.94 -12.78 0.24
CA PRO A 182 -5.85 -13.75 0.34
C PRO A 182 -4.70 -13.25 1.24
N GLN A 183 -3.93 -14.20 1.75
CA GLN A 183 -2.70 -13.89 2.49
C GLN A 183 -1.76 -13.00 1.65
N GLY A 184 -1.16 -12.00 2.29
CA GLY A 184 -0.29 -11.02 1.62
C GLY A 184 -0.96 -9.70 1.25
N TYR A 185 -2.29 -9.62 1.34
CA TYR A 185 -3.06 -8.42 0.99
C TYR A 185 -3.15 -7.37 2.10
N VAL A 186 -2.93 -7.74 3.36
CA VAL A 186 -2.86 -6.77 4.46
C VAL A 186 -1.74 -5.75 4.19
N GLY A 187 -2.03 -4.47 4.38
CA GLY A 187 -1.14 -3.35 4.07
C GLY A 187 -1.14 -2.90 2.61
N ALA A 188 -1.81 -3.62 1.71
CA ALA A 188 -1.91 -3.26 0.30
C ALA A 188 -2.73 -1.98 0.09
N PRO A 189 -2.39 -1.16 -0.92
CA PRO A 189 -3.21 -0.02 -1.32
C PRO A 189 -4.55 -0.48 -1.92
N VAL A 190 -5.63 0.21 -1.54
CA VAL A 190 -6.99 -0.01 -2.04
C VAL A 190 -7.35 1.14 -2.97
N PHE A 191 -7.73 0.84 -4.21
CA PHE A 191 -8.17 1.83 -5.18
C PHE A 191 -9.68 1.72 -5.43
N THR A 192 -10.32 2.86 -5.68
CA THR A 192 -11.74 2.98 -6.01
C THR A 192 -11.89 3.92 -7.21
N VAL A 193 -13.00 3.79 -7.91
CA VAL A 193 -13.36 4.64 -9.03
C VAL A 193 -14.55 5.51 -8.68
N HIS A 194 -14.44 6.80 -8.98
CA HIS A 194 -15.52 7.76 -8.78
C HIS A 194 -15.71 8.60 -10.03
N PRO A 195 -16.95 8.78 -10.50
CA PRO A 195 -17.23 9.80 -11.51
C PRO A 195 -17.06 11.18 -10.88
N ASP A 196 -16.53 12.11 -11.67
CA ASP A 196 -16.55 13.53 -11.35
C ASP A 196 -17.92 14.15 -11.70
N ALA A 197 -18.03 15.48 -11.56
CA ALA A 197 -19.27 16.20 -11.86
C ALA A 197 -19.66 16.17 -13.35
N THR A 198 -18.73 15.82 -14.25
CA THR A 198 -18.95 15.67 -15.69
C THR A 198 -19.26 14.23 -16.10
N GLY A 199 -19.13 13.28 -15.15
CA GLY A 199 -19.29 11.84 -15.39
C GLY A 199 -17.99 11.15 -15.81
N GLU A 200 -16.86 11.86 -15.86
CA GLU A 200 -15.56 11.28 -16.13
C GLU A 200 -15.09 10.46 -14.92
N VAL A 201 -14.68 9.21 -15.16
CA VAL A 201 -14.30 8.29 -14.09
C VAL A 201 -12.84 8.50 -13.73
N SER A 202 -12.59 8.87 -12.48
CA SER A 202 -11.27 9.01 -11.89
C SER A 202 -10.97 7.90 -10.89
N LEU A 203 -9.71 7.47 -10.86
CA LEU A 203 -9.19 6.48 -9.94
C LEU A 203 -8.61 7.18 -8.70
N TYR A 204 -8.95 6.69 -7.52
CA TYR A 204 -8.42 7.18 -6.26
C TYR A 204 -7.89 6.04 -5.38
N CYS A 205 -6.72 6.22 -4.78
CA CYS A 205 -6.23 5.38 -3.72
C CYS A 205 -6.95 5.75 -2.41
N LEU A 206 -7.87 4.89 -1.98
CA LEU A 206 -8.72 5.09 -0.80
C LEU A 206 -7.94 5.01 0.50
N GLY A 207 -6.92 4.15 0.56
CA GLY A 207 -6.20 3.85 1.78
C GLY A 207 -5.43 2.54 1.69
N LEU A 208 -5.25 1.88 2.82
CA LEU A 208 -4.63 0.55 2.91
C LEU A 208 -5.48 -0.47 3.66
N VAL A 209 -5.32 -1.74 3.29
CA VAL A 209 -6.03 -2.87 3.92
C VAL A 209 -5.51 -3.10 5.34
N LEU A 210 -6.41 -3.17 6.31
CA LEU A 210 -6.14 -3.57 7.69
C LEU A 210 -6.50 -5.04 7.92
N PRO A 211 -5.92 -5.70 8.93
CA PRO A 211 -6.40 -7.01 9.36
C PRO A 211 -7.87 -6.93 9.80
N GLY A 212 -8.62 -7.99 9.54
CA GLY A 212 -10.03 -8.10 9.92
C GLY A 212 -10.48 -9.57 9.93
N VAL A 213 -11.74 -9.78 10.30
CA VAL A 213 -12.41 -11.09 10.34
C VAL A 213 -13.76 -10.94 9.65
N ASP A 214 -14.04 -11.82 8.70
CA ASP A 214 -15.19 -11.76 7.79
C ASP A 214 -15.25 -10.44 6.98
N GLY A 215 -14.08 -9.95 6.58
CA GLY A 215 -13.88 -8.67 5.90
C GLY A 215 -12.70 -7.88 6.44
N HIS A 216 -12.31 -6.82 5.72
CA HIS A 216 -11.13 -6.01 6.04
C HIS A 216 -11.44 -4.52 6.14
N PRO A 217 -11.20 -3.88 7.29
CA PRO A 217 -11.23 -2.42 7.39
C PRO A 217 -10.19 -1.79 6.47
N VAL A 218 -10.43 -0.55 6.05
CA VAL A 218 -9.50 0.25 5.28
C VAL A 218 -9.07 1.45 6.12
N ALA A 219 -7.76 1.58 6.36
CA ALA A 219 -7.19 2.82 6.88
C ALA A 219 -7.20 3.85 5.75
N THR A 220 -8.20 4.72 5.75
CA THR A 220 -8.44 5.70 4.69
C THR A 220 -7.36 6.80 4.67
N PHE A 221 -7.19 7.43 3.51
CA PHE A 221 -6.08 8.36 3.29
C PHE A 221 -6.15 9.64 4.13
N ASP A 222 -7.32 10.04 4.62
CA ASP A 222 -7.48 11.10 5.61
C ASP A 222 -6.79 10.72 6.93
N ARG A 223 -6.93 9.47 7.40
CA ARG A 223 -6.22 8.95 8.58
C ARG A 223 -4.72 8.83 8.32
N ILE A 224 -4.32 8.32 7.16
CA ILE A 224 -2.91 8.24 6.76
C ILE A 224 -2.28 9.66 6.75
N ARG A 225 -2.95 10.65 6.16
CA ARG A 225 -2.44 12.02 6.08
C ARG A 225 -2.29 12.67 7.45
N ALA A 226 -3.13 12.32 8.43
CA ALA A 226 -3.04 12.84 9.78
C ALA A 226 -1.72 12.44 10.49
N VAL A 227 -1.16 11.27 10.16
CA VAL A 227 0.05 10.75 10.82
C VAL A 227 1.36 11.12 10.12
N LEU A 228 1.34 11.42 8.81
CA LEU A 228 2.55 11.73 8.04
C LEU A 228 3.41 12.88 8.61
N PRO A 229 2.85 14.01 9.09
CA PRO A 229 3.67 15.09 9.64
C PRO A 229 4.51 14.67 10.86
N ALA A 230 4.03 13.73 11.68
CA ALA A 230 4.73 13.26 12.87
C ALA A 230 6.01 12.47 12.55
N VAL A 231 6.16 12.01 11.30
CA VAL A 231 7.30 11.21 10.84
C VAL A 231 8.37 12.08 10.16
N ARG A 232 8.01 13.31 9.76
CA ARG A 232 8.92 14.27 9.11
C ARG A 232 9.87 15.00 10.09
N GLY A 233 10.06 14.47 11.30
CA GLY A 233 10.83 15.10 12.37
C GLY A 233 12.29 15.37 11.99
N ASP A 234 12.61 16.67 11.99
CA ASP A 234 13.89 17.39 11.88
C ASP A 234 14.88 16.94 10.78
N ALA A 235 14.77 17.59 9.62
CA ALA A 235 15.88 17.73 8.67
C ALA A 235 17.01 18.60 9.24
#